data_AF-A0A2S6QRV9-F1
#
_entry.id   AF-A0A2S6QRV9-F1
#
_cell.length_a   1.000
_cell.length_b   1.000
_cell.length_c   1.000
_cell.angle_alpha   90.00
_cell.angle_beta   90.00
_cell.angle_gamma   90.00
#
_symmetry.space_group_name_H-M   'P 1'
#
loop_
_entity.id
_entity.type
_entity.pdbx_description
1 polymer ?
#
loop_
_entity_poly.entity_id
_entity_poly.type
_entity_poly.pdbx_seq_one_letter_code
_entity_poly.pdbx_strand_id
1 'polypeptide(L)'
;MKNILIIFISIISIPFLSYSQNYEKCSNNSNSYEIDKCLKKLKSALMNKDIMIKMYSTDKSLYKNKNIFLSICGEDINTYKYSDRNGNLTINLKSKYLTKCKALIKLEVISEYGLCPEGKYAKAEWNSLKMNNDIYFLCKDLK
;
A
#
# COMPACT_ATOMS: atom_id res chain seq x y z
N MET A 1 21.56 -9.77 54.15
CA MET A 1 22.08 -8.93 53.05
C MET A 1 21.30 -9.24 51.79
N LYS A 2 20.66 -8.19 51.23
CA LYS A 2 20.05 -8.05 49.89
C LYS A 2 19.19 -9.19 49.34
N ASN A 3 17.88 -9.06 49.55
CA ASN A 3 16.84 -9.52 48.63
C ASN A 3 17.07 -8.86 47.25
N ILE A 4 17.25 -9.65 46.20
CA ILE A 4 17.19 -9.16 44.81
C ILE A 4 15.94 -9.75 44.18
N LEU A 5 14.87 -8.96 44.21
CA LEU A 5 13.63 -9.18 43.50
C LEU A 5 13.89 -8.83 42.02
N ILE A 6 14.14 -9.82 41.16
CA ILE A 6 14.22 -9.60 39.72
C ILE A 6 12.79 -9.51 39.19
N ILE A 7 12.24 -8.30 39.19
CA ILE A 7 11.05 -7.97 38.42
C ILE A 7 11.51 -7.96 36.96
N PHE A 8 11.21 -9.03 36.23
CA PHE A 8 11.24 -9.00 34.77
C PHE A 8 10.16 -8.01 34.35
N ILE A 9 10.59 -6.80 34.06
CA ILE A 9 9.81 -5.78 33.42
C ILE A 9 9.53 -6.29 31.99
N SER A 10 8.47 -7.09 31.86
CA SER A 10 7.74 -7.24 30.60
C SER A 10 7.01 -5.91 30.35
N ILE A 11 7.79 -4.86 30.04
CA ILE A 11 7.31 -3.72 29.26
C ILE A 11 6.84 -4.33 27.94
N ILE A 12 5.56 -4.66 27.89
CA ILE A 12 4.64 -4.13 26.89
C ILE A 12 5.28 -4.18 25.49
N SER A 13 5.65 -5.38 25.07
CA SER A 13 5.76 -5.73 23.66
C SER A 13 4.34 -5.85 23.12
N ILE A 14 3.60 -4.74 23.10
CA ILE A 14 2.44 -4.61 22.22
C ILE A 14 3.05 -4.39 20.84
N PRO A 15 3.00 -5.36 19.91
CA PRO A 15 3.31 -5.05 18.53
C PRO A 15 2.33 -3.94 18.12
N PHE A 16 2.87 -2.83 17.64
CA PHE A 16 2.15 -1.75 16.99
C PHE A 16 0.85 -2.27 16.38
N LEU A 17 -0.28 -1.91 17.01
CA LEU A 17 -1.60 -2.12 16.42
C LEU A 17 -1.56 -1.40 15.08
N SER A 18 -1.39 -2.18 14.02
CA SER A 18 -1.55 -1.74 12.65
C SER A 18 -2.94 -1.13 12.58
N TYR A 19 -3.02 0.21 12.64
CA TYR A 19 -4.26 0.96 12.45
C TYR A 19 -4.65 0.82 10.97
N SER A 20 -5.15 -0.35 10.60
CA SER A 20 -6.01 -0.48 9.44
C SER A 20 -7.29 0.25 9.79
N GLN A 21 -7.34 1.56 9.50
CA GLN A 21 -8.60 2.30 9.55
C GLN A 21 -9.57 1.54 8.64
N ASN A 22 -10.60 0.94 9.22
CA ASN A 22 -11.64 0.21 8.49
C ASN A 22 -12.48 1.24 7.72
N TYR A 23 -11.98 1.68 6.58
CA TYR A 23 -12.77 2.47 5.65
C TYR A 23 -13.83 1.57 5.02
N GLU A 24 -15.07 2.04 5.00
CA GLU A 24 -16.16 1.35 4.32
C GLU A 24 -15.85 1.25 2.82
N LYS A 25 -15.82 0.01 2.29
CA LYS A 25 -15.58 -0.23 0.86
C LYS A 25 -16.80 0.22 0.07
N CYS A 26 -16.58 0.83 -1.09
CA CYS A 26 -17.67 1.12 -2.00
C CYS A 26 -18.23 -0.16 -2.60
N SER A 27 -19.56 -0.32 -2.57
CA SER A 27 -20.24 -1.46 -3.19
C SER A 27 -20.05 -1.43 -4.70
N ASN A 28 -19.55 -2.51 -5.28
CA ASN A 28 -19.43 -2.66 -6.73
C ASN A 28 -20.77 -2.99 -7.41
N ASN A 29 -21.81 -3.29 -6.63
CA ASN A 29 -23.14 -3.67 -7.14
C ASN A 29 -24.08 -2.45 -7.29
N SER A 30 -23.63 -1.27 -6.84
CA SER A 30 -24.36 -0.02 -7.00
C SER A 30 -24.28 0.52 -8.44
N ASN A 31 -25.18 1.44 -8.79
CA ASN A 31 -25.08 2.15 -10.07
C ASN A 31 -23.84 3.08 -10.10
N SER A 32 -23.46 3.52 -11.30
CA SER A 32 -22.25 4.32 -11.51
C SER A 32 -22.23 5.63 -10.72
N TYR A 33 -23.39 6.26 -10.51
CA TYR A 33 -23.53 7.49 -9.75
C TYR A 33 -23.27 7.29 -8.25
N GLU A 34 -23.84 6.23 -7.68
CA GLU A 34 -23.61 5.85 -6.28
C GLU A 34 -22.16 5.46 -6.02
N ILE A 35 -21.54 4.72 -6.95
CA ILE A 35 -20.13 4.35 -6.87
C ILE A 35 -19.26 5.62 -6.88
N ASP A 36 -19.49 6.56 -7.80
CA ASP A 36 -18.72 7.81 -7.85
C ASP A 36 -18.88 8.64 -6.57
N LYS A 37 -20.12 8.76 -6.06
CA LYS A 37 -20.41 9.46 -4.79
C LYS A 37 -19.69 8.80 -3.62
N CYS A 38 -19.70 7.48 -3.54
CA CYS A 38 -18.96 6.73 -2.51
C CYS A 38 -17.45 6.95 -2.63
N LEU A 39 -16.88 6.81 -3.84
CA LEU A 39 -15.45 6.97 -4.08
C LEU A 39 -14.96 8.39 -3.76
N LYS A 40 -15.77 9.42 -4.04
CA LYS A 40 -15.48 10.80 -3.62
C LYS A 40 -15.36 10.95 -2.10
N LYS A 41 -16.30 10.36 -1.35
CA LYS A 41 -16.26 10.34 0.12
C LYS A 41 -15.03 9.58 0.63
N LEU A 42 -14.77 8.40 0.09
CA LEU A 42 -13.62 7.57 0.47
C LEU A 42 -12.30 8.29 0.18
N LYS A 43 -12.16 8.92 -0.98
CA LYS A 43 -11.00 9.75 -1.33
C LYS A 43 -10.78 10.87 -0.32
N SER A 44 -11.85 11.55 0.10
CA SER A 44 -11.76 12.58 1.12
C SER A 44 -11.30 12.00 2.47
N ALA A 45 -11.79 10.81 2.84
CA ALA A 45 -11.41 10.15 4.09
C ALA A 45 -9.95 9.69 4.10
N LEU A 46 -9.43 9.26 2.93
CA LEU A 46 -8.05 8.82 2.73
C LEU A 46 -7.06 9.98 2.56
N MET A 47 -7.54 11.22 2.42
CA MET A 47 -6.68 12.37 2.19
C MET A 47 -5.76 12.64 3.38
N ASN A 48 -4.46 12.77 3.11
CA ASN A 48 -3.39 12.91 4.11
C ASN A 48 -3.34 11.76 5.12
N LYS A 49 -3.86 10.59 4.77
CA LYS A 49 -3.76 9.37 5.56
C LYS A 49 -2.70 8.44 4.99
N ASP A 50 -2.16 7.60 5.87
CA ASP A 50 -1.32 6.50 5.47
C ASP A 50 -2.19 5.29 5.15
N ILE A 51 -1.84 4.60 4.08
CA ILE A 51 -2.30 3.24 3.81
C ILE A 51 -1.11 2.30 3.86
N MET A 52 -1.36 1.05 4.23
CA MET A 52 -0.34 0.00 4.26
C MET A 52 -0.76 -1.08 3.28
N ILE A 53 0.15 -1.41 2.36
CA ILE A 53 -0.04 -2.47 1.37
C ILE A 53 1.07 -3.49 1.54
N LYS A 54 0.71 -4.77 1.55
CA LYS A 54 1.63 -5.89 1.56
C LYS A 54 1.87 -6.38 0.14
N MET A 55 3.13 -6.57 -0.20
CA MET A 55 3.56 -6.82 -1.58
C MET A 55 4.13 -8.21 -1.72
N TYR A 56 3.78 -8.83 -2.84
CA TYR A 56 4.21 -10.17 -3.20
C TYR A 56 4.88 -10.12 -4.58
N SER A 57 5.97 -10.87 -4.69
CA SER A 57 6.71 -11.09 -5.93
C SER A 57 5.89 -11.90 -6.93
N THR A 58 6.42 -12.07 -8.15
CA THR A 58 5.80 -12.84 -9.25
C THR A 58 5.64 -14.33 -8.93
N ASP A 59 6.50 -14.86 -8.06
CA ASP A 59 6.45 -16.22 -7.51
C ASP A 59 5.57 -16.34 -6.24
N LYS A 60 4.84 -15.27 -5.88
CA LYS A 60 4.02 -15.16 -4.66
C LYS A 60 4.80 -15.17 -3.35
N SER A 61 6.13 -15.06 -3.38
CA SER A 61 6.92 -14.82 -2.16
C SER A 61 6.76 -13.36 -1.68
N LEU A 62 7.08 -13.08 -0.41
CA LEU A 62 7.02 -11.72 0.11
C LEU A 62 8.11 -10.84 -0.52
N TYR A 63 7.70 -9.70 -1.07
CA TYR A 63 8.62 -8.71 -1.63
C TYR A 63 9.08 -7.74 -0.55
N LYS A 64 10.20 -8.08 0.12
CA LYS A 64 10.70 -7.41 1.34
C LYS A 64 12.09 -6.81 1.15
N ASN A 65 12.40 -5.73 1.87
CA ASN A 65 13.68 -5.01 1.84
C ASN A 65 14.16 -4.62 0.42
N LYS A 66 13.25 -4.26 -0.47
CA LYS A 66 13.54 -3.88 -1.86
C LYS A 66 13.08 -2.45 -2.14
N ASN A 67 13.73 -1.84 -3.14
CA ASN A 67 13.30 -0.55 -3.68
C ASN A 67 11.98 -0.71 -4.44
N ILE A 68 11.21 0.37 -4.41
CA ILE A 68 9.90 0.49 -5.05
C ILE A 68 9.81 1.85 -5.72
N PHE A 69 9.29 1.87 -6.94
CA PHE A 69 8.79 3.10 -7.56
C PHE A 69 7.27 3.12 -7.45
N LEU A 70 6.71 4.29 -7.17
CA LEU A 70 5.30 4.46 -6.92
C LEU A 70 4.75 5.54 -7.84
N SER A 71 3.67 5.23 -8.53
CA SER A 71 2.84 6.19 -9.25
C SER A 71 1.47 6.29 -8.59
N ILE A 72 1.01 7.51 -8.33
CA ILE A 72 -0.32 7.78 -7.76
C ILE A 72 -1.13 8.50 -8.83
N CYS A 73 -2.20 7.85 -9.30
CA CYS A 73 -3.09 8.39 -10.32
C CYS A 73 -2.38 8.83 -11.62
N GLY A 74 -1.33 8.10 -12.00
CA GLY A 74 -0.53 8.35 -13.20
C GLY A 74 0.61 9.34 -12.99
N GLU A 75 0.83 9.83 -11.78
CA GLU A 75 1.97 10.67 -11.45
C GLU A 75 3.01 9.95 -10.62
N ASP A 76 4.23 9.93 -11.14
CA ASP A 76 5.36 9.33 -10.46
C ASP A 76 5.76 10.13 -9.23
N ILE A 77 5.95 9.41 -8.14
CA ILE A 77 6.34 9.98 -6.86
C ILE A 77 7.85 9.90 -6.74
N ASN A 78 8.53 11.04 -6.93
CA ASN A 78 10.00 11.16 -6.90
C ASN A 78 10.64 10.99 -5.50
N THR A 79 9.98 10.31 -4.58
CA THR A 79 10.54 10.01 -3.25
C THR A 79 10.89 8.53 -3.21
N TYR A 80 12.09 8.21 -2.73
CA TYR A 80 12.50 6.83 -2.49
C TYR A 80 11.49 6.09 -1.59
N LYS A 81 11.08 4.90 -2.03
CA LYS A 81 10.22 3.98 -1.28
C LYS A 81 10.89 2.63 -1.18
N TYR A 82 10.73 2.00 -0.03
CA TYR A 82 11.24 0.66 0.22
C TYR A 82 10.16 -0.16 0.90
N SER A 83 10.11 -1.45 0.57
CA SER A 83 9.31 -2.43 1.31
C SER A 83 10.00 -2.78 2.63
N ASP A 84 9.27 -2.87 3.73
CA ASP A 84 9.83 -3.29 5.01
C ASP A 84 10.22 -4.79 5.04
N ARG A 85 10.71 -5.25 6.19
CA ARG A 85 11.10 -6.65 6.43
C ARG A 85 9.96 -7.67 6.30
N ASN A 86 8.72 -7.21 6.39
CA ASN A 86 7.49 -8.00 6.29
C ASN A 86 6.84 -7.89 4.89
N GLY A 87 7.47 -7.13 3.98
CA GLY A 87 6.96 -6.86 2.64
C GLY A 87 5.88 -5.77 2.59
N ASN A 88 5.73 -4.97 3.64
CA ASN A 88 4.77 -3.86 3.66
C ASN A 88 5.36 -2.60 3.04
N LEU A 89 4.51 -1.80 2.42
CA LEU A 89 4.76 -0.45 1.95
C LEU A 89 3.73 0.50 2.56
N THR A 90 4.20 1.45 3.34
CA THR A 90 3.38 2.54 3.88
C THR A 90 3.39 3.73 2.91
N ILE A 91 2.21 4.12 2.44
CA ILE A 91 2.02 5.19 1.47
C ILE A 91 1.21 6.31 2.11
N ASN A 92 1.81 7.49 2.22
CA ASN A 92 1.09 8.69 2.62
C ASN A 92 0.38 9.30 1.41
N LEU A 93 -0.95 9.26 1.42
CA LEU A 93 -1.80 9.81 0.36
C LEU A 93 -1.96 11.34 0.53
N LYS A 94 -0.86 12.07 0.36
CA LYS A 94 -0.84 13.54 0.45
C LYS A 94 -1.88 14.15 -0.48
N SER A 95 -2.58 15.18 0.00
CA SER A 95 -3.60 15.91 -0.76
C SER A 95 -3.10 16.32 -2.15
N LYS A 96 -1.84 16.79 -2.27
CA LYS A 96 -1.24 17.19 -3.56
C LYS A 96 -1.22 16.10 -4.63
N TYR A 97 -1.21 14.82 -4.26
CA TYR A 97 -1.30 13.69 -5.19
C TYR A 97 -2.76 13.35 -5.48
N LEU A 98 -3.61 13.38 -4.44
CA LEU A 98 -5.02 13.02 -4.58
C LEU A 98 -5.84 14.05 -5.35
N THR A 99 -5.50 15.35 -5.32
CA THR A 99 -6.21 16.38 -6.10
C THR A 99 -6.25 16.08 -7.59
N LYS A 100 -5.25 15.35 -8.10
CA LYS A 100 -5.13 14.96 -9.51
C LYS A 100 -5.83 13.65 -9.85
N CYS A 101 -6.15 12.85 -8.85
CA CYS A 101 -7.03 11.69 -9.03
C CYS A 101 -8.45 12.16 -9.38
N LYS A 102 -9.18 11.35 -10.15
CA LYS A 102 -10.65 11.41 -10.17
C LYS A 102 -11.20 10.93 -8.80
N ALA A 103 -12.44 10.47 -8.72
CA ALA A 103 -12.97 9.86 -7.51
C ALA A 103 -12.20 8.58 -7.12
N LEU A 104 -11.89 7.73 -8.11
CA LEU A 104 -11.09 6.53 -7.94
C LEU A 104 -9.61 6.87 -7.76
N ILE A 105 -9.01 6.45 -6.65
CA ILE A 105 -7.56 6.50 -6.44
C ILE A 105 -6.96 5.23 -7.04
N LYS A 106 -5.95 5.38 -7.89
CA LYS A 106 -5.16 4.28 -8.45
C LYS A 106 -3.71 4.43 -8.03
N LEU A 107 -3.10 3.33 -7.63
CA LEU A 107 -1.67 3.25 -7.32
C LEU A 107 -1.06 2.19 -8.23
N GLU A 108 0.01 2.55 -8.89
CA GLU A 108 0.87 1.61 -9.59
C GLU A 108 2.18 1.50 -8.82
N VAL A 109 2.50 0.29 -8.40
CA VAL A 109 3.72 -0.05 -7.70
C VAL A 109 4.61 -0.78 -8.69
N ILE A 110 5.84 -0.31 -8.85
CA ILE A 110 6.79 -0.82 -9.82
C ILE A 110 8.00 -1.36 -9.06
N SER A 111 8.42 -2.58 -9.38
CA SER A 111 9.58 -3.22 -8.76
C SER A 111 10.89 -2.60 -9.27
N GLU A 112 11.99 -3.02 -8.68
CA GLU A 112 13.29 -2.88 -9.33
C GLU A 112 13.37 -3.73 -10.62
N TYR A 113 14.32 -3.39 -11.49
CA TYR A 113 14.66 -4.19 -12.66
C TYR A 113 15.16 -5.58 -12.25
N GLY A 114 14.95 -6.57 -13.10
CA GLY A 114 15.38 -7.96 -12.87
C GLY A 114 14.37 -8.84 -12.13
N LEU A 115 13.20 -8.32 -11.78
CA LEU A 115 12.11 -9.15 -11.23
C LEU A 115 11.41 -9.98 -12.33
N CYS A 116 11.46 -9.51 -13.57
CA CYS A 116 10.91 -10.19 -14.74
C CYS A 116 12.03 -10.67 -15.68
N PRO A 117 11.72 -11.59 -16.61
CA PRO A 117 12.65 -12.02 -17.65
C PRO A 117 13.25 -10.84 -18.43
N GLU A 118 14.42 -11.08 -19.04
CA GLU A 118 15.16 -10.06 -19.81
C GLU A 118 15.56 -8.82 -18.98
N GLY A 119 15.63 -8.96 -17.65
CA GLY A 119 16.00 -7.87 -16.76
C GLY A 119 14.89 -6.83 -16.55
N LYS A 120 13.67 -7.08 -17.03
CA LYS A 120 12.55 -6.13 -16.92
C LYS A 120 12.05 -6.00 -15.48
N TYR A 121 11.38 -4.89 -15.19
CA TYR A 121 10.66 -4.69 -13.93
C TYR A 121 9.25 -5.32 -13.99
N ALA A 122 8.62 -5.49 -12.84
CA ALA A 122 7.22 -5.92 -12.72
C ALA A 122 6.35 -4.78 -12.19
N LYS A 123 5.04 -4.90 -12.40
CA LYS A 123 4.03 -3.94 -11.91
C LYS A 123 3.00 -4.63 -11.03
N ALA A 124 2.55 -3.94 -9.99
CA ALA A 124 1.43 -4.33 -9.15
C ALA A 124 0.48 -3.13 -9.01
N GLU A 125 -0.83 -3.39 -8.94
CA GLU A 125 -1.84 -2.33 -8.89
C GLU A 125 -2.69 -2.40 -7.63
N TRP A 126 -2.99 -1.22 -7.10
CA TRP A 126 -4.00 -1.04 -6.05
C TRP A 126 -4.99 0.04 -6.47
N ASN A 127 -6.25 -0.08 -6.05
CA ASN A 127 -7.21 1.00 -6.20
C ASN A 127 -8.22 1.05 -5.05
N SER A 128 -8.78 2.24 -4.83
CA SER A 128 -9.71 2.51 -3.73
C SER A 128 -11.07 1.84 -3.88
N LEU A 129 -11.39 1.23 -5.02
CA LEU A 129 -12.62 0.44 -5.18
C LEU A 129 -12.44 -0.95 -4.56
N LYS A 130 -11.31 -1.62 -4.84
CA LYS A 130 -11.02 -2.96 -4.31
C LYS A 130 -10.55 -2.93 -2.86
N MET A 131 -9.69 -1.96 -2.51
CA MET A 131 -9.04 -1.84 -1.21
C MET A 131 -8.48 -3.17 -0.71
N ASN A 132 -7.75 -3.88 -1.57
CA ASN A 132 -7.05 -5.09 -1.16
C ASN A 132 -5.75 -4.68 -0.49
N ASN A 133 -5.46 -5.23 0.70
CA ASN A 133 -4.22 -4.93 1.39
C ASN A 133 -3.04 -5.68 0.77
N ASP A 134 -3.30 -6.75 0.01
CA ASP A 134 -2.27 -7.53 -0.67
C ASP A 134 -2.25 -7.18 -2.17
N ILE A 135 -1.06 -6.93 -2.70
CA ILE A 135 -0.82 -6.76 -4.14
C ILE A 135 0.27 -7.72 -4.62
N TYR A 136 0.16 -8.13 -5.88
CA TYR A 136 1.05 -9.10 -6.50
C TYR A 136 1.70 -8.47 -7.73
N PHE A 137 3.02 -8.55 -7.80
CA PHE A 137 3.76 -8.16 -8.98
C PHE A 137 3.47 -9.12 -10.13
N LEU A 138 3.22 -8.54 -11.29
CA LEU A 138 3.02 -9.26 -12.53
C LEU A 138 3.99 -8.71 -13.57
N CYS A 139 4.63 -9.63 -14.30
CA CYS A 139 5.33 -9.29 -15.53
C CYS A 139 4.27 -9.00 -16.58
N LYS A 140 4.00 -7.71 -16.79
CA LYS A 140 3.22 -7.28 -17.95
C LYS A 140 4.16 -7.23 -19.15
N ASP A 141 3.64 -7.49 -20.34
CA ASP A 141 4.33 -7.20 -21.59
C ASP A 141 4.51 -5.69 -21.70
N LEU A 142 5.60 -5.21 -21.12
CA LEU A 142 6.09 -3.84 -21.28
C LEU A 142 6.75 -3.83 -22.67
N LYS A 143 5.92 -3.56 -23.68
CA LYS A 143 6.37 -3.26 -25.03
C LYS A 143 7.32 -2.06 -25.03
#